data_AF-A0A0Q7E3D4-F1
#
_entry.id   AF-A0A0Q7E3D4-F1
#
_cell.length_a   1.000
_cell.length_b   1.000
_cell.length_c   1.000
_cell.angle_alpha   90.00
_cell.angle_beta   90.00
_cell.angle_gamma   90.00
#
_symmetry.space_group_name_H-M   'P 1'
#
loop_
_entity.id
_entity.type
_entity.pdbx_description
1 polymer ?
#
loop_
_entity_poly.entity_id
_entity_poly.type
_entity_poly.pdbx_seq_one_letter_code
_entity_poly.pdbx_strand_id
1 'polypeptide(L)'
;MTFDFDATVVGAGAVGLACGRALAKRGLSVLVLESEPHIGQGVSSRNSEVIHAGLYYPTGSLKAELCVTGRRALYAFLDSHKVDYRKCGKLVVATEEAEVARIEAIYERAVANGVEGLEHLTGAQAQALEPGLNAHSTILSPESGLFASHDYMLALQGEIEDAGGSVVASTPFERAEPLPDGGFTITAGGEGGATLTSRLLVTAPGLSAQAVASRIEGYPADRIPEGHLGKGIYFRLTGKAPFERLIYPPPIPGALGTHYRRDLGGQGVFGPDLSYVEAEDYSVDPGKAAEFERYIRRFWPGLPEGALVPDYAGIRPKLHGPGDDQPDFQLRGRDDHGLSGLVALFGIESPGLTSSLAIGERVAEMLEHD
;
A
#
# COMPACT_ATOMS: atom_id res chain seq x y z
N MET A 1 -27.53 23.60 -6.34
CA MET A 1 -27.98 22.25 -6.74
C MET A 1 -27.93 21.38 -5.49
N THR A 2 -28.92 20.53 -5.25
CA THR A 2 -28.86 19.56 -4.15
C THR A 2 -28.36 18.26 -4.76
N PHE A 3 -27.19 17.80 -4.32
CA PHE A 3 -26.64 16.50 -4.71
C PHE A 3 -27.17 15.42 -3.76
N ASP A 4 -27.22 14.17 -4.21
CA ASP A 4 -27.56 13.04 -3.34
C ASP A 4 -26.49 12.84 -2.26
N PHE A 5 -25.21 13.04 -2.63
CA PHE A 5 -24.06 13.03 -1.73
C PHE A 5 -23.12 14.22 -2.03
N ASP A 6 -22.35 14.65 -1.04
CA ASP A 6 -21.29 15.64 -1.29
C ASP A 6 -20.13 15.02 -2.08
N ALA A 7 -19.73 13.80 -1.73
CA ALA A 7 -18.63 13.11 -2.37
C ALA A 7 -18.91 11.62 -2.58
N THR A 8 -18.48 11.10 -3.73
CA THR A 8 -18.39 9.66 -3.97
C THR A 8 -16.94 9.24 -4.09
N VAL A 9 -16.56 8.13 -3.45
CA VAL A 9 -15.25 7.49 -3.56
C VAL A 9 -15.40 6.11 -4.20
N VAL A 10 -14.62 5.83 -5.24
CA VAL A 10 -14.62 4.55 -5.94
C VAL A 10 -13.49 3.66 -5.42
N GLY A 11 -13.86 2.55 -4.76
CA GLY A 11 -12.99 1.55 -4.15
C GLY A 11 -12.94 1.65 -2.63
N ALA A 12 -13.21 0.56 -1.91
CA ALA A 12 -13.11 0.47 -0.45
C ALA A 12 -11.89 -0.35 0.01
N GLY A 13 -10.76 -0.19 -0.68
CA GLY A 13 -9.45 -0.54 -0.14
C GLY A 13 -8.99 0.48 0.91
N ALA A 14 -7.85 0.23 1.56
CA ALA A 14 -7.31 1.10 2.61
C ALA A 14 -7.20 2.58 2.20
N VAL A 15 -6.82 2.86 0.95
CA VAL A 15 -6.68 4.22 0.43
C VAL A 15 -8.04 4.87 0.17
N GLY A 16 -8.97 4.17 -0.47
CA GLY A 16 -10.31 4.72 -0.73
C GLY A 16 -11.08 4.98 0.56
N LEU A 17 -11.03 4.06 1.52
CA LEU A 17 -11.59 4.28 2.87
C LEU A 17 -10.93 5.46 3.58
N ALA A 18 -9.60 5.62 3.49
CA ALA A 18 -8.93 6.77 4.08
C ALA A 18 -9.34 8.10 3.42
N CYS A 19 -9.56 8.13 2.09
CA CYS A 19 -10.11 9.29 1.39
C CYS A 19 -11.54 9.60 1.86
N GLY A 20 -12.40 8.58 1.90
CA GLY A 20 -13.79 8.73 2.37
C GLY A 20 -13.85 9.26 3.80
N ARG A 21 -13.01 8.72 4.70
CA ARG A 21 -12.86 9.20 6.07
C ARG A 21 -12.42 10.66 6.14
N ALA A 22 -11.40 11.04 5.38
CA ALA A 22 -10.88 12.42 5.39
C ALA A 22 -11.96 13.43 4.96
N LEU A 23 -12.76 13.08 3.95
CA LEU A 23 -13.89 13.88 3.49
C LEU A 23 -15.04 13.90 4.51
N ALA A 24 -15.38 12.76 5.11
CA ALA A 24 -16.43 12.68 6.12
C ALA A 24 -16.09 13.49 7.38
N LYS A 25 -14.82 13.50 7.82
CA LYS A 25 -14.35 14.34 8.94
C LYS A 25 -14.45 15.84 8.68
N ARG A 26 -14.56 16.25 7.42
CA ARG A 26 -14.83 17.64 7.01
C ARG A 26 -16.32 17.97 6.95
N GLY A 27 -17.17 17.05 7.40
CA GLY A 27 -18.63 17.21 7.46
C GLY A 27 -19.35 16.96 6.14
N LEU A 28 -18.69 16.32 5.17
CA LEU A 28 -19.28 15.98 3.89
C LEU A 28 -20.09 14.68 4.00
N SER A 29 -21.24 14.61 3.31
CA SER A 29 -21.95 13.36 3.07
C SER A 29 -21.18 12.51 2.04
N VAL A 30 -20.63 11.36 2.46
CA VAL A 30 -19.75 10.53 1.64
C VAL A 30 -20.39 9.18 1.30
N LEU A 31 -20.33 8.80 0.03
CA LEU A 31 -20.61 7.45 -0.43
C LEU A 31 -19.32 6.76 -0.91
N VAL A 32 -18.98 5.59 -0.37
CA VAL A 32 -17.87 4.76 -0.86
C VAL A 32 -18.45 3.55 -1.58
N LEU A 33 -18.12 3.39 -2.86
CA LEU A 33 -18.54 2.28 -3.70
C LEU A 33 -17.47 1.19 -3.72
N GLU A 34 -17.83 -0.05 -3.42
CA GLU A 34 -16.95 -1.22 -3.51
C GLU A 34 -17.57 -2.28 -4.42
N SER A 35 -16.81 -2.74 -5.42
CA SER A 35 -17.28 -3.75 -6.36
C SER A 35 -17.32 -5.15 -5.75
N GLU A 36 -16.41 -5.44 -4.82
CA GLU A 36 -16.33 -6.73 -4.15
C GLU A 36 -17.42 -6.89 -3.08
N PRO A 37 -17.76 -8.13 -2.67
CA PRO A 37 -18.77 -8.36 -1.63
C PRO A 37 -18.40 -7.83 -0.24
N HIS A 38 -17.12 -7.52 -0.01
CA HIS A 38 -16.61 -6.97 1.24
C HIS A 38 -15.53 -5.94 0.97
N ILE A 39 -15.33 -5.01 1.90
CA ILE A 39 -14.23 -4.04 1.84
C ILE A 39 -12.86 -4.73 1.83
N GLY A 40 -11.86 -4.04 1.26
CA GLY A 40 -10.47 -4.44 1.39
C GLY A 40 -10.05 -5.71 0.63
N GLN A 41 -10.92 -6.35 -0.15
CA GLN A 41 -10.64 -7.65 -0.78
C GLN A 41 -9.62 -7.62 -1.92
N GLY A 42 -9.30 -6.44 -2.47
CA GLY A 42 -8.27 -6.28 -3.51
C GLY A 42 -6.84 -6.26 -2.96
N VAL A 43 -6.01 -5.32 -3.46
CA VAL A 43 -4.59 -5.17 -3.07
C VAL A 43 -4.39 -5.05 -1.55
N SER A 44 -5.38 -4.48 -0.84
CA SER A 44 -5.30 -4.23 0.61
C SER A 44 -5.36 -5.52 1.46
N SER A 45 -5.86 -6.64 0.94
CA SER A 45 -5.85 -7.93 1.64
C SER A 45 -4.62 -8.79 1.33
N ARG A 46 -3.81 -8.39 0.34
CA ARG A 46 -2.72 -9.22 -0.23
C ARG A 46 -1.38 -8.48 -0.21
N ASN A 47 -0.93 -8.13 0.98
CA ASN A 47 0.34 -7.42 1.20
C ASN A 47 1.00 -7.87 2.50
N SER A 48 2.20 -7.37 2.77
CA SER A 48 3.01 -7.79 3.93
C SER A 48 2.51 -7.22 5.27
N GLU A 49 1.53 -6.31 5.25
CA GLU A 49 1.01 -5.57 6.41
C GLU A 49 2.06 -4.75 7.16
N VAL A 50 3.15 -4.40 6.47
CA VAL A 50 4.26 -3.65 7.05
C VAL A 50 3.90 -2.18 7.16
N ILE A 51 4.12 -1.63 8.35
CA ILE A 51 4.25 -0.20 8.59
C ILE A 51 5.67 0.21 8.15
N HIS A 52 5.80 0.87 7.01
CA HIS A 52 7.08 1.29 6.48
C HIS A 52 7.59 2.58 7.14
N ALA A 53 8.89 2.62 7.44
CA ALA A 53 9.50 3.80 8.06
C ALA A 53 9.78 4.98 7.10
N GLY A 54 9.83 4.76 5.77
CA GLY A 54 10.22 5.81 4.81
C GLY A 54 11.62 5.67 4.19
N LEU A 55 12.27 4.51 4.29
CA LEU A 55 13.72 4.38 4.06
C LEU A 55 14.18 4.56 2.60
N TYR A 56 13.43 4.00 1.65
CA TYR A 56 13.96 3.72 0.31
C TYR A 56 13.60 4.78 -0.74
N TYR A 57 12.58 5.58 -0.46
CA TYR A 57 11.89 6.40 -1.46
C TYR A 57 12.70 7.65 -1.83
N PRO A 58 12.73 8.07 -3.10
CA PRO A 58 13.43 9.27 -3.51
C PRO A 58 13.02 10.49 -2.69
N THR A 59 13.99 11.29 -2.24
CA THR A 59 13.70 12.51 -1.46
C THR A 59 12.87 13.49 -2.30
N GLY A 60 11.83 14.06 -1.67
CA GLY A 60 10.86 14.94 -2.34
C GLY A 60 9.74 14.22 -3.10
N SER A 61 9.75 12.88 -3.15
CA SER A 61 8.62 12.10 -3.68
C SER A 61 7.44 12.06 -2.70
N LEU A 62 6.22 11.93 -3.23
CA LEU A 62 5.01 11.63 -2.47
C LEU A 62 5.18 10.33 -1.68
N LYS A 63 5.82 9.30 -2.25
CA LYS A 63 6.14 8.07 -1.50
C LYS A 63 6.98 8.35 -0.25
N ALA A 64 7.99 9.22 -0.32
CA ALA A 64 8.80 9.59 0.84
C ALA A 64 7.97 10.39 1.87
N GLU A 65 7.35 11.47 1.40
CA GLU A 65 6.59 12.41 2.24
C GLU A 65 5.41 11.74 2.94
N LEU A 66 4.55 11.08 2.16
CA LEU A 66 3.30 10.47 2.66
C LEU A 66 3.56 9.21 3.47
N CYS A 67 4.68 8.49 3.25
CA CYS A 67 5.03 7.35 4.08
C CYS A 67 5.41 7.79 5.50
N VAL A 68 6.25 8.82 5.64
CA VAL A 68 6.70 9.29 6.96
C VAL A 68 5.53 9.93 7.72
N THR A 69 4.81 10.84 7.08
CA THR A 69 3.63 11.49 7.68
C THR A 69 2.52 10.48 7.96
N GLY A 70 2.22 9.61 7.00
CA GLY A 70 1.21 8.56 7.12
C GLY A 70 1.51 7.56 8.23
N ARG A 71 2.77 7.14 8.39
CA ARG A 71 3.19 6.26 9.49
C ARG A 71 2.91 6.87 10.87
N ARG A 72 3.22 8.16 11.06
CA ARG A 72 2.97 8.87 12.33
C ARG A 72 1.47 8.91 12.64
N ALA A 73 0.65 9.27 11.65
CA ALA A 73 -0.80 9.27 11.78
C ALA A 73 -1.38 7.86 12.01
N LEU A 74 -0.81 6.86 11.33
CA LEU A 74 -1.25 5.47 11.43
C LEU A 74 -1.04 4.93 12.83
N TYR A 75 0.15 5.09 13.45
CA TYR A 75 0.35 4.63 14.83
C TYR A 75 -0.66 5.25 15.81
N ALA A 76 -0.89 6.57 15.72
CA ALA A 76 -1.90 7.24 16.55
C ALA A 76 -3.33 6.70 16.29
N PHE A 77 -3.66 6.41 15.04
CA PHE A 77 -4.94 5.82 14.67
C PHE A 77 -5.10 4.42 15.28
N LEU A 78 -4.11 3.55 15.13
CA LEU A 78 -4.13 2.18 15.65
C LEU A 78 -4.28 2.17 17.18
N ASP A 79 -3.56 3.05 17.88
CA ASP A 79 -3.66 3.21 19.34
C ASP A 79 -5.06 3.65 19.81
N SER A 80 -5.65 4.60 19.10
CA SER A 80 -6.98 5.15 19.44
C SER A 80 -8.10 4.16 19.20
N HIS A 81 -7.98 3.32 18.17
CA HIS A 81 -9.00 2.35 17.75
C HIS A 81 -8.75 0.94 18.29
N LYS A 82 -7.66 0.73 19.04
CA LYS A 82 -7.26 -0.59 19.58
C LYS A 82 -7.07 -1.63 18.48
N VAL A 83 -6.56 -1.20 17.33
CA VAL A 83 -6.18 -2.11 16.26
C VAL A 83 -4.82 -2.70 16.60
N ASP A 84 -4.72 -4.02 16.53
CA ASP A 84 -3.50 -4.73 16.87
C ASP A 84 -2.34 -4.36 15.95
N TYR A 85 -1.21 -4.02 16.55
CA TYR A 85 0.04 -3.79 15.84
C TYR A 85 1.25 -4.19 16.66
N ARG A 86 2.37 -4.40 15.97
CA ARG A 86 3.68 -4.65 16.57
C ARG A 86 4.72 -3.74 15.94
N LYS A 87 5.20 -2.76 16.71
CA LYS A 87 6.34 -1.91 16.35
C LYS A 87 7.65 -2.66 16.62
N CYS A 88 7.88 -3.73 15.85
CA CYS A 88 9.02 -4.63 16.06
C CYS A 88 10.35 -4.04 15.58
N GLY A 89 10.33 -3.01 14.72
CA GLY A 89 11.51 -2.52 14.04
C GLY A 89 11.91 -3.39 12.84
N LYS A 90 12.86 -2.87 12.07
CA LYS A 90 13.39 -3.53 10.87
C LYS A 90 14.90 -3.45 10.84
N LEU A 91 15.54 -4.55 10.45
CA LEU A 91 16.95 -4.61 10.10
C LEU A 91 17.09 -4.62 8.58
N VAL A 92 17.74 -3.59 8.03
CA VAL A 92 18.22 -3.59 6.64
C VAL A 92 19.62 -4.17 6.63
N VAL A 93 19.81 -5.35 6.06
CA VAL A 93 21.02 -6.17 6.27
C VAL A 93 21.89 -6.21 5.03
N ALA A 94 23.17 -5.88 5.17
CA ALA A 94 24.20 -6.26 4.21
C ALA A 94 24.74 -7.64 4.62
N THR A 95 24.68 -8.62 3.73
CA THR A 95 25.16 -10.00 3.99
C THR A 95 26.64 -10.19 3.68
N GLU A 96 27.23 -9.24 2.95
CA GLU A 96 28.63 -9.20 2.54
C GLU A 96 29.11 -7.74 2.44
N GLU A 97 30.43 -7.54 2.45
CA GLU A 97 31.07 -6.21 2.39
C GLU A 97 30.58 -5.37 1.19
N ALA A 98 30.41 -6.00 0.02
CA ALA A 98 30.01 -5.32 -1.21
C ALA A 98 28.60 -4.69 -1.14
N GLU A 99 27.77 -5.05 -0.15
CA GLU A 99 26.45 -4.46 0.03
C GLU A 99 26.41 -3.29 1.00
N VAL A 100 27.50 -3.02 1.74
CA VAL A 100 27.57 -1.98 2.76
C VAL A 100 27.28 -0.61 2.16
N ALA A 101 27.93 -0.25 1.06
CA ALA A 101 27.69 1.04 0.40
C ALA A 101 26.23 1.24 -0.04
N ARG A 102 25.51 0.16 -0.36
CA ARG A 102 24.09 0.23 -0.73
C ARG A 102 23.21 0.52 0.48
N ILE A 103 23.47 -0.10 1.62
CA ILE A 103 22.71 0.21 2.84
C ILE A 103 23.06 1.61 3.36
N GLU A 104 24.31 2.07 3.27
CA GLU A 104 24.67 3.45 3.65
C GLU A 104 23.91 4.50 2.83
N ALA A 105 23.79 4.31 1.52
CA ALA A 105 22.97 5.19 0.68
C ALA A 105 21.47 5.19 1.09
N ILE A 106 20.97 4.08 1.63
CA ILE A 106 19.62 4.00 2.19
C ILE A 106 19.55 4.77 3.51
N TYR A 107 20.56 4.68 4.38
CA TYR A 107 20.62 5.44 5.62
C TYR A 107 20.55 6.94 5.35
N GLU A 108 21.43 7.45 4.49
CA GLU A 108 21.52 8.88 4.16
C GLU A 108 20.19 9.41 3.60
N ARG A 109 19.59 8.64 2.68
CA ARG A 109 18.28 8.98 2.10
C ARG A 109 17.17 8.98 3.15
N ALA A 110 17.14 7.99 4.03
CA ALA A 110 16.14 7.89 5.08
C ALA A 110 16.26 9.04 6.08
N VAL A 111 17.48 9.44 6.45
CA VAL A 111 17.73 10.63 7.26
C VAL A 111 17.26 11.90 6.53
N ALA A 112 17.57 12.05 5.25
CA ALA A 112 17.09 13.19 4.44
C ALA A 112 15.56 13.24 4.34
N ASN A 113 14.89 12.08 4.34
CA ASN A 113 13.43 11.96 4.35
C ASN A 113 12.81 12.18 5.75
N GLY A 114 13.62 12.41 6.79
CA GLY A 114 13.15 12.66 8.15
C GLY A 114 12.72 11.40 8.91
N VAL A 115 13.28 10.23 8.55
CA VAL A 115 13.07 8.99 9.30
C VAL A 115 13.85 9.03 10.62
N GLU A 116 13.16 8.75 11.72
CA GLU A 116 13.65 8.89 13.08
C GLU A 116 14.28 7.60 13.62
N GLY A 117 15.25 7.78 14.51
CA GLY A 117 15.80 6.69 15.32
C GLY A 117 16.64 5.67 14.56
N LEU A 118 17.13 5.99 13.37
CA LEU A 118 17.98 5.07 12.61
C LEU A 118 19.33 4.87 13.29
N GLU A 119 19.74 3.62 13.42
CA GLU A 119 21.02 3.24 14.03
C GLU A 119 21.81 2.31 13.12
N HIS A 120 23.10 2.58 12.96
CA HIS A 120 24.03 1.62 12.39
C HIS A 120 24.38 0.56 13.41
N LEU A 121 24.34 -0.71 12.99
CA LEU A 121 24.74 -1.84 13.78
C LEU A 121 25.80 -2.65 13.02
N THR A 122 26.82 -3.09 13.77
CA THR A 122 27.73 -4.12 13.29
C THR A 122 26.98 -5.45 13.14
N GLY A 123 27.51 -6.37 12.31
CA GLY A 123 26.98 -7.72 12.21
C GLY A 123 26.83 -8.45 13.55
N ALA A 124 27.79 -8.27 14.47
CA ALA A 124 27.74 -8.86 15.81
C ALA A 124 26.60 -8.28 16.66
N GLN A 125 26.35 -6.97 16.59
CA GLN A 125 25.20 -6.34 17.27
C GLN A 125 23.88 -6.83 16.67
N ALA A 126 23.78 -6.93 15.35
CA ALA A 126 22.60 -7.45 14.67
C ALA A 126 22.32 -8.91 15.06
N GLN A 127 23.35 -9.76 15.12
CA GLN A 127 23.22 -11.16 15.55
C GLN A 127 22.86 -11.30 17.04
N ALA A 128 23.30 -10.38 17.89
CA ALA A 128 22.90 -10.34 19.29
C ALA A 128 21.42 -9.99 19.45
N LEU A 129 20.87 -9.15 18.57
CA LEU A 129 19.43 -8.85 18.52
C LEU A 129 18.62 -10.00 17.90
N GLU A 130 19.15 -10.65 16.87
CA GLU A 130 18.47 -11.66 16.06
C GLU A 130 19.38 -12.90 15.88
N PRO A 131 19.36 -13.86 16.82
CA PRO A 131 20.21 -15.05 16.76
C PRO A 131 19.96 -15.85 15.47
N GLY A 132 21.05 -16.18 14.77
CA GLY A 132 21.00 -16.90 13.49
C GLY A 132 20.96 -16.01 12.25
N LEU A 133 20.87 -14.68 12.43
CA LEU A 133 21.02 -13.72 11.34
C LEU A 133 22.47 -13.70 10.84
N ASN A 134 22.65 -13.84 9.54
CA ASN A 134 23.92 -13.55 8.86
C ASN A 134 23.89 -12.11 8.36
N ALA A 135 24.68 -11.25 9.00
CA ALA A 135 24.84 -9.86 8.59
C ALA A 135 26.30 -9.44 8.76
N HIS A 136 26.82 -8.74 7.76
CA HIS A 136 28.09 -8.06 7.80
C HIS A 136 27.94 -6.66 8.44
N SER A 137 26.96 -5.88 7.98
CA SER A 137 26.56 -4.58 8.54
C SER A 137 25.04 -4.42 8.45
N THR A 138 24.44 -3.55 9.25
CA THR A 138 22.98 -3.41 9.33
C THR A 138 22.55 -2.00 9.70
N ILE A 139 21.39 -1.58 9.20
CA ILE A 139 20.67 -0.40 9.70
C ILE A 139 19.43 -0.88 10.46
N LEU A 140 19.32 -0.48 11.71
CA LEU A 140 18.11 -0.63 12.50
C LEU A 140 17.17 0.55 12.26
N SER A 141 15.94 0.25 11.88
CA SER A 141 14.82 1.17 11.73
C SER A 141 13.75 0.86 12.78
N PRO A 142 13.74 1.52 13.95
CA PRO A 142 12.83 1.20 15.05
C PRO A 142 11.37 1.55 14.73
N GLU A 143 11.14 2.49 13.81
CA GLU A 143 9.80 2.96 13.43
C GLU A 143 9.07 2.03 12.46
N SER A 144 9.67 0.91 12.04
CA SER A 144 8.98 -0.08 11.22
C SER A 144 8.17 -1.06 12.08
N GLY A 145 7.08 -1.59 11.54
CA GLY A 145 6.25 -2.54 12.27
C GLY A 145 5.29 -3.32 11.38
N LEU A 146 4.31 -3.95 12.01
CA LEU A 146 3.23 -4.71 11.39
C LEU A 146 1.90 -4.35 12.06
N PHE A 147 0.78 -4.47 11.36
CA PHE A 147 -0.55 -4.21 11.95
C PHE A 147 -1.65 -5.02 11.26
N ALA A 148 -2.78 -5.19 11.94
CA ALA A 148 -3.94 -5.87 11.40
C ALA A 148 -4.64 -4.97 10.38
N SER A 149 -4.33 -5.16 9.09
CA SER A 149 -4.80 -4.27 8.01
C SER A 149 -6.32 -4.32 7.82
N HIS A 150 -6.94 -5.47 8.03
CA HIS A 150 -8.40 -5.63 7.92
C HIS A 150 -9.13 -4.90 9.05
N ASP A 151 -8.67 -5.02 10.29
CA ASP A 151 -9.23 -4.31 11.44
C ASP A 151 -9.07 -2.79 11.29
N TYR A 152 -7.94 -2.35 10.75
CA TYR A 152 -7.74 -0.95 10.35
C TYR A 152 -8.78 -0.48 9.33
N MET A 153 -9.02 -1.25 8.26
CA MET A 153 -10.02 -0.88 7.25
C MET A 153 -11.45 -0.88 7.81
N LEU A 154 -11.79 -1.82 8.70
CA LEU A 154 -13.07 -1.83 9.41
C LEU A 154 -13.22 -0.59 10.30
N ALA A 155 -12.16 -0.18 10.99
CA ALA A 155 -12.16 1.05 11.78
C ALA A 155 -12.35 2.32 10.91
N LEU A 156 -11.75 2.37 9.71
CA LEU A 156 -11.99 3.46 8.76
C LEU A 156 -13.44 3.49 8.28
N GLN A 157 -14.01 2.33 7.94
CA GLN A 157 -15.42 2.21 7.57
C GLN A 157 -16.32 2.74 8.70
N GLY A 158 -16.07 2.32 9.95
CA GLY A 158 -16.82 2.78 11.12
C GLY A 158 -16.78 4.30 11.28
N GLU A 159 -15.62 4.95 11.14
CA GLU A 159 -15.54 6.41 11.23
C GLU A 159 -16.28 7.13 10.08
N ILE A 160 -16.39 6.54 8.88
CA ILE A 160 -17.19 7.10 7.78
C ILE A 160 -18.67 7.03 8.11
N GLU A 161 -19.13 5.88 8.59
CA GLU A 161 -20.54 5.63 8.92
C GLU A 161 -20.99 6.44 10.15
N ASP A 162 -20.14 6.56 11.18
CA ASP A 162 -20.39 7.39 12.36
C ASP A 162 -20.52 8.88 12.01
N ALA A 163 -19.85 9.33 10.94
CA ALA A 163 -19.97 10.67 10.39
C ALA A 163 -21.18 10.86 9.46
N GLY A 164 -22.00 9.82 9.27
CA GLY A 164 -23.20 9.83 8.43
C GLY A 164 -22.96 9.48 6.96
N GLY A 165 -21.75 9.03 6.61
CA GLY A 165 -21.44 8.47 5.29
C GLY A 165 -21.94 7.03 5.12
N SER A 166 -21.69 6.44 3.96
CA SER A 166 -22.09 5.07 3.64
C SER A 166 -21.00 4.36 2.85
N VAL A 167 -20.67 3.13 3.25
CA VAL A 167 -19.78 2.23 2.49
C VAL A 167 -20.62 1.07 1.96
N VAL A 168 -20.74 0.97 0.63
CA VAL A 168 -21.63 0.00 -0.02
C VAL A 168 -20.83 -0.98 -0.87
N ALA A 169 -20.86 -2.26 -0.46
CA ALA A 169 -20.24 -3.38 -1.15
C ALA A 169 -21.11 -3.93 -2.29
N SER A 170 -20.56 -4.82 -3.12
CA SER A 170 -21.22 -5.40 -4.30
C SER A 170 -21.81 -4.36 -5.26
N THR A 171 -21.25 -3.15 -5.27
CA THR A 171 -21.76 -1.97 -5.98
C THR A 171 -20.66 -1.43 -6.89
N PRO A 172 -20.41 -2.07 -8.05
CA PRO A 172 -19.35 -1.64 -8.96
C PRO A 172 -19.62 -0.27 -9.56
N PHE A 173 -18.59 0.54 -9.70
CA PHE A 173 -18.65 1.78 -10.48
C PHE A 173 -18.72 1.46 -11.99
N GLU A 174 -19.75 1.98 -12.67
CA GLU A 174 -19.92 1.76 -14.12
C GLU A 174 -19.46 2.95 -14.95
N ARG A 175 -19.84 4.18 -14.58
CA ARG A 175 -19.39 5.42 -15.23
C ARG A 175 -19.70 6.66 -14.41
N ALA A 176 -19.07 7.78 -14.77
CA ALA A 176 -19.44 9.11 -14.31
C ALA A 176 -19.46 10.11 -15.46
N GLU A 177 -20.41 11.04 -15.40
CA GLU A 177 -20.66 12.06 -16.43
C GLU A 177 -20.70 13.43 -15.74
N PRO A 178 -19.83 14.40 -16.11
CA PRO A 178 -19.84 15.74 -15.53
C PRO A 178 -21.19 16.45 -15.75
N LEU A 179 -21.67 17.15 -14.73
CA LEU A 179 -22.88 17.96 -14.81
C LEU A 179 -22.56 19.38 -15.32
N PRO A 180 -23.48 20.03 -16.08
CA PRO A 180 -23.25 21.38 -16.62
C PRO A 180 -22.93 22.44 -15.56
N ASP A 181 -23.52 22.32 -14.36
CA ASP A 181 -23.37 23.27 -13.26
C ASP A 181 -22.36 22.78 -12.18
N GLY A 182 -21.54 21.77 -12.52
CA GLY A 182 -20.54 21.17 -11.64
C GLY A 182 -21.02 19.90 -10.93
N GLY A 183 -20.06 19.05 -10.54
CA GLY A 183 -20.32 17.71 -10.02
C GLY A 183 -20.51 16.66 -11.10
N PHE A 184 -20.99 15.49 -10.70
CA PHE A 184 -21.08 14.29 -11.53
C PHE A 184 -22.40 13.57 -11.33
N THR A 185 -22.96 13.07 -12.42
CA THR A 185 -23.87 11.92 -12.40
C THR A 185 -23.01 10.65 -12.35
N ILE A 186 -23.31 9.75 -11.43
CA ILE A 186 -22.56 8.51 -11.20
C ILE A 186 -23.52 7.34 -11.36
N THR A 187 -23.17 6.40 -12.23
CA THR A 187 -23.89 5.13 -12.37
C THR A 187 -23.17 4.06 -11.57
N ALA A 188 -23.86 3.56 -10.54
CA ALA A 188 -23.45 2.43 -9.73
C ALA A 188 -24.20 1.18 -10.19
N GLY A 189 -23.47 0.12 -10.53
CA GLY A 189 -24.00 -1.15 -10.99
C GLY A 189 -24.33 -2.12 -9.86
N GLY A 190 -24.43 -3.40 -10.19
CA GLY A 190 -24.78 -4.48 -9.26
C GLY A 190 -26.28 -4.77 -9.21
N GLU A 191 -26.69 -5.64 -8.28
CA GLU A 191 -28.11 -5.91 -8.05
C GLU A 191 -28.79 -4.67 -7.46
N GLY A 192 -29.79 -4.11 -8.16
CA GLY A 192 -30.42 -2.86 -7.74
C GLY A 192 -29.63 -1.60 -8.12
N GLY A 193 -28.78 -1.68 -9.15
CA GLY A 193 -27.99 -0.55 -9.67
C GLY A 193 -28.79 0.76 -9.77
N ALA A 194 -28.09 1.86 -9.52
CA ALA A 194 -28.67 3.17 -9.34
C ALA A 194 -27.84 4.26 -10.04
N THR A 195 -28.49 5.39 -10.29
CA THR A 195 -27.82 6.62 -10.69
C THR A 195 -28.01 7.66 -9.60
N LEU A 196 -26.92 8.29 -9.20
CA LEU A 196 -26.88 9.29 -8.14
C LEU A 196 -26.01 10.47 -8.58
N THR A 197 -26.13 11.57 -7.87
CA THR A 197 -25.34 12.77 -8.12
C THR A 197 -24.40 13.05 -6.96
N SER A 198 -23.19 13.51 -7.27
CA SER A 198 -22.22 13.96 -6.27
C SER A 198 -21.48 15.19 -6.74
N ARG A 199 -21.16 16.08 -5.80
CA ARG A 199 -20.33 17.26 -6.10
C ARG A 199 -18.88 16.87 -6.36
N LEU A 200 -18.35 15.92 -5.60
CA LEU A 200 -16.96 15.47 -5.67
C LEU A 200 -16.89 13.98 -6.03
N LEU A 201 -15.83 13.60 -6.75
CA LEU A 201 -15.52 12.23 -7.12
C LEU A 201 -14.04 11.93 -6.83
N VAL A 202 -13.77 10.84 -6.11
CA VAL A 202 -12.42 10.31 -5.91
C VAL A 202 -12.34 8.91 -6.49
N THR A 203 -11.32 8.61 -7.30
CA THR A 203 -11.09 7.24 -7.78
C THR A 203 -9.86 6.64 -7.11
N ALA A 204 -10.07 5.59 -6.31
CA ALA A 204 -9.01 4.80 -5.66
C ALA A 204 -9.19 3.27 -5.86
N PRO A 205 -9.41 2.78 -7.10
CA PRO A 205 -9.83 1.39 -7.34
C PRO A 205 -8.68 0.38 -7.43
N GLY A 206 -7.44 0.75 -7.09
CA GLY A 206 -6.29 -0.14 -7.14
C GLY A 206 -5.92 -0.59 -8.56
N LEU A 207 -6.03 -1.90 -8.84
CA LEU A 207 -5.67 -2.48 -10.14
C LEU A 207 -6.57 -2.00 -11.29
N SER A 208 -7.79 -1.54 -10.97
CA SER A 208 -8.77 -1.08 -11.95
C SER A 208 -8.66 0.43 -12.27
N ALA A 209 -7.58 1.10 -11.85
CA ALA A 209 -7.44 2.56 -11.97
C ALA A 209 -7.61 3.06 -13.41
N GLN A 210 -6.94 2.43 -14.36
CA GLN A 210 -7.04 2.77 -15.78
C GLN A 210 -8.46 2.58 -16.32
N ALA A 211 -9.10 1.46 -15.99
CA ALA A 211 -10.44 1.14 -16.46
C ALA A 211 -11.52 2.05 -15.86
N VAL A 212 -11.36 2.47 -14.60
CA VAL A 212 -12.27 3.42 -13.95
C VAL A 212 -12.12 4.81 -14.54
N ALA A 213 -10.89 5.29 -14.74
CA ALA A 213 -10.64 6.60 -15.34
C ALA A 213 -11.21 6.70 -16.77
N SER A 214 -11.09 5.65 -17.58
CA SER A 214 -11.63 5.64 -18.96
C SER A 214 -13.15 5.61 -19.05
N ARG A 215 -13.84 5.32 -17.93
CA ARG A 215 -15.30 5.35 -17.81
C ARG A 215 -15.84 6.68 -17.29
N ILE A 216 -14.97 7.67 -17.08
CA ILE A 216 -15.37 9.04 -16.73
C ILE A 216 -15.41 9.85 -18.02
N GLU A 217 -16.60 10.35 -18.38
CA GLU A 217 -16.78 11.18 -19.56
C GLU A 217 -15.92 12.46 -19.46
N GLY A 218 -15.18 12.76 -20.52
CA GLY A 218 -14.28 13.92 -20.58
C GLY A 218 -12.90 13.71 -19.95
N TYR A 219 -12.60 12.56 -19.32
CA TYR A 219 -11.24 12.28 -18.86
C TYR A 219 -10.31 12.08 -20.06
N PRO A 220 -9.21 12.85 -20.22
CA PRO A 220 -8.35 12.74 -21.39
C PRO A 220 -7.64 11.38 -21.46
N ALA A 221 -7.85 10.63 -22.54
CA ALA A 221 -7.31 9.29 -22.68
C ALA A 221 -5.77 9.25 -22.68
N ASP A 222 -5.11 10.30 -23.16
CA ASP A 222 -3.66 10.48 -23.15
C ASP A 222 -3.09 10.79 -21.76
N ARG A 223 -3.96 11.08 -20.77
CA ARG A 223 -3.59 11.29 -19.36
C ARG A 223 -3.78 10.04 -18.50
N ILE A 224 -4.33 8.96 -19.05
CA ILE A 224 -4.43 7.68 -18.34
C ILE A 224 -3.10 6.94 -18.47
N PRO A 225 -2.31 6.79 -17.39
CA PRO A 225 -1.00 6.13 -17.50
C PRO A 225 -1.17 4.63 -17.75
N GLU A 226 -0.23 4.04 -18.50
CA GLU A 226 -0.18 2.60 -18.70
C GLU A 226 -0.04 1.87 -17.36
N GLY A 227 -0.83 0.81 -17.19
CA GLY A 227 -0.86 -0.01 -15.98
C GLY A 227 -0.24 -1.38 -16.23
N HIS A 228 0.50 -1.88 -15.25
CA HIS A 228 1.07 -3.22 -15.26
C HIS A 228 0.75 -3.96 -13.96
N LEU A 229 0.75 -5.29 -14.02
CA LEU A 229 0.46 -6.14 -12.87
C LEU A 229 1.75 -6.73 -12.30
N GLY A 230 2.23 -6.13 -11.21
CA GLY A 230 3.42 -6.61 -10.51
C GLY A 230 3.09 -7.66 -9.44
N LYS A 231 2.95 -8.92 -9.84
CA LYS A 231 2.70 -10.06 -8.95
C LYS A 231 3.89 -10.30 -8.02
N GLY A 232 3.60 -10.63 -6.77
CA GLY A 232 4.56 -11.07 -5.79
C GLY A 232 3.99 -12.21 -4.95
N ILE A 233 4.75 -13.29 -4.79
CA ILE A 233 4.32 -14.47 -4.05
C ILE A 233 5.01 -14.58 -2.70
N TYR A 234 4.32 -15.20 -1.76
CA TYR A 234 4.77 -15.40 -0.38
C TYR A 234 4.83 -16.89 -0.06
N PHE A 235 5.84 -17.24 0.75
CA PHE A 235 5.99 -18.55 1.35
C PHE A 235 5.96 -18.41 2.87
N ARG A 236 5.18 -19.25 3.53
CA ARG A 236 5.19 -19.35 4.99
C ARG A 236 6.19 -20.41 5.44
N LEU A 237 6.82 -20.16 6.57
CA LEU A 237 7.76 -21.08 7.21
C LEU A 237 7.01 -22.16 7.99
N THR A 238 7.39 -23.42 7.90
CA THR A 238 6.93 -24.44 8.84
C THR A 238 7.78 -24.40 10.10
N GLY A 239 7.13 -24.28 11.26
CA GLY A 239 7.81 -24.20 12.55
C GLY A 239 7.97 -22.76 13.08
N LYS A 240 8.91 -22.58 14.01
CA LYS A 240 9.08 -21.32 14.75
C LYS A 240 9.68 -20.23 13.86
N ALA A 241 9.10 -19.03 13.93
CA ALA A 241 9.69 -17.80 13.41
C ALA A 241 11.13 -17.60 13.92
N PRO A 242 12.13 -17.40 13.03
CA PRO A 242 13.54 -17.27 13.43
C PRO A 242 13.90 -15.91 14.03
N PHE A 243 13.16 -14.85 13.68
CA PHE A 243 13.49 -13.47 14.06
C PHE A 243 12.28 -12.74 14.64
N GLU A 244 12.54 -11.76 15.50
CA GLU A 244 11.52 -10.90 16.10
C GLU A 244 11.26 -9.63 15.26
N ARG A 245 12.29 -9.13 14.58
CA ARG A 245 12.24 -7.98 13.67
C ARG A 245 11.93 -8.37 12.23
N LEU A 246 11.54 -7.37 11.45
CA LEU A 246 11.54 -7.46 9.99
C LEU A 246 13.00 -7.55 9.49
N ILE A 247 13.32 -8.49 8.60
CA ILE A 247 14.67 -8.61 8.00
C ILE A 247 14.58 -8.35 6.50
N TYR A 248 15.28 -7.31 6.05
CA TYR A 248 15.27 -6.84 4.68
C TYR A 248 16.68 -6.78 4.13
N PRO A 249 17.03 -7.61 3.13
CA PRO A 249 18.20 -7.34 2.30
C PRO A 249 18.05 -6.01 1.53
N PRO A 250 19.10 -5.50 0.87
CA PRO A 250 19.00 -4.31 0.04
C PRO A 250 17.98 -4.54 -1.09
N PRO A 251 17.21 -3.52 -1.50
CA PRO A 251 16.22 -3.64 -2.57
C PRO A 251 16.79 -4.11 -3.90
N ILE A 252 15.90 -4.65 -4.74
CA ILE A 252 16.18 -5.00 -6.14
C ILE A 252 15.48 -3.99 -7.07
N PRO A 253 15.86 -3.87 -8.36
CA PRO A 253 15.13 -3.02 -9.29
C PRO A 253 13.62 -3.33 -9.31
N GLY A 254 12.78 -2.31 -9.13
CA GLY A 254 11.32 -2.41 -9.15
C GLY A 254 10.63 -3.00 -7.91
N ALA A 255 11.36 -3.49 -6.90
CA ALA A 255 10.77 -4.01 -5.66
C ALA A 255 11.72 -3.96 -4.44
N LEU A 256 11.16 -4.06 -3.23
CA LEU A 256 11.98 -4.20 -2.02
C LEU A 256 12.71 -5.56 -1.93
N GLY A 257 12.31 -6.55 -2.75
CA GLY A 257 12.86 -7.91 -2.74
C GLY A 257 12.25 -8.82 -1.67
N THR A 258 12.57 -10.11 -1.78
CA THR A 258 12.15 -11.13 -0.82
C THR A 258 12.69 -10.78 0.57
N HIS A 259 11.79 -10.56 1.52
CA HIS A 259 12.14 -10.18 2.88
C HIS A 259 11.43 -11.10 3.88
N TYR A 260 11.77 -10.96 5.15
CA TYR A 260 11.16 -11.69 6.24
C TYR A 260 10.27 -10.79 7.08
N ARG A 261 9.12 -11.34 7.48
CA ARG A 261 8.33 -10.84 8.60
C ARG A 261 7.88 -11.99 9.51
N ARG A 262 7.67 -11.67 10.77
CA ARG A 262 6.89 -12.48 11.72
C ARG A 262 5.52 -11.83 11.85
N ASP A 263 4.47 -12.44 11.31
CA ASP A 263 3.13 -11.85 11.38
C ASP A 263 2.60 -11.73 12.82
N LEU A 264 1.44 -11.09 12.98
CA LEU A 264 0.85 -10.88 14.31
C LEU A 264 0.49 -12.20 15.02
N GLY A 265 0.14 -13.25 14.25
CA GLY A 265 -0.05 -14.63 14.74
C GLY A 265 1.25 -15.33 15.14
N GLY A 266 2.41 -14.73 14.85
CA GLY A 266 3.72 -15.23 15.21
C GLY A 266 4.35 -16.15 14.16
N GLN A 267 3.74 -16.28 12.98
CA GLN A 267 4.19 -17.11 11.87
C GLN A 267 5.24 -16.36 11.04
N GLY A 268 6.35 -17.04 10.71
CA GLY A 268 7.36 -16.52 9.79
C GLY A 268 6.86 -16.60 8.35
N VAL A 269 6.97 -15.49 7.61
CA VAL A 269 6.58 -15.38 6.20
C VAL A 269 7.70 -14.70 5.41
N PHE A 270 7.98 -15.23 4.22
CA PHE A 270 8.98 -14.72 3.30
C PHE A 270 8.35 -14.28 1.98
N GLY A 271 8.90 -13.24 1.40
CA GLY A 271 8.41 -12.63 0.16
C GLY A 271 8.13 -11.14 0.38
N PRO A 272 7.44 -10.50 -0.58
CA PRO A 272 7.17 -11.02 -1.91
C PRO A 272 8.38 -10.93 -2.84
N ASP A 273 8.40 -11.75 -3.89
CA ASP A 273 9.19 -11.51 -5.10
C ASP A 273 8.51 -10.46 -6.01
N LEU A 274 9.00 -10.36 -7.25
CA LEU A 274 8.35 -9.60 -8.32
C LEU A 274 8.38 -10.38 -9.64
N SER A 275 7.21 -10.57 -10.23
CA SER A 275 7.02 -11.01 -11.61
C SER A 275 5.89 -10.20 -12.25
N TYR A 276 6.07 -9.80 -13.51
CA TYR A 276 5.01 -9.16 -14.27
C TYR A 276 4.10 -10.20 -14.90
N VAL A 277 2.79 -9.98 -14.83
CA VAL A 277 1.77 -10.86 -15.39
C VAL A 277 0.79 -10.07 -16.26
N GLU A 278 0.15 -10.75 -17.22
CA GLU A 278 -0.80 -10.12 -18.17
C GLU A 278 -2.23 -10.02 -17.60
N ALA A 279 -2.55 -10.87 -16.62
CA ALA A 279 -3.86 -10.94 -15.99
C ALA A 279 -3.73 -11.19 -14.49
N GLU A 280 -4.79 -10.91 -13.74
CA GLU A 280 -4.85 -11.20 -12.33
C GLU A 280 -4.79 -12.71 -12.07
N ASP A 281 -3.62 -13.17 -11.61
CA ASP A 281 -3.38 -14.55 -11.21
C ASP A 281 -2.76 -14.59 -9.81
N TYR A 282 -3.53 -15.08 -8.84
CA TYR A 282 -3.12 -15.20 -7.45
C TYR A 282 -2.55 -16.57 -7.07
N SER A 283 -2.32 -17.46 -8.04
CA SER A 283 -1.68 -18.75 -7.79
C SER A 283 -0.24 -18.59 -7.28
N VAL A 284 0.20 -19.48 -6.40
CA VAL A 284 1.58 -19.54 -5.92
C VAL A 284 2.20 -20.82 -6.46
N ASP A 285 3.19 -20.68 -7.34
CA ASP A 285 3.92 -21.82 -7.87
C ASP A 285 4.83 -22.44 -6.79
N PRO A 286 4.57 -23.68 -6.34
CA PRO A 286 5.41 -24.36 -5.36
C PRO A 286 6.85 -24.57 -5.83
N GLY A 287 7.09 -24.59 -7.15
CA GLY A 287 8.41 -24.73 -7.75
C GLY A 287 9.37 -23.59 -7.39
N LYS A 288 8.86 -22.41 -6.99
CA LYS A 288 9.68 -21.28 -6.56
C LYS A 288 10.32 -21.45 -5.18
N ALA A 289 9.91 -22.46 -4.40
CA ALA A 289 10.43 -22.68 -3.04
C ALA A 289 11.95 -22.78 -3.02
N ALA A 290 12.56 -23.56 -3.93
CA ALA A 290 14.01 -23.74 -3.98
C ALA A 290 14.78 -22.44 -4.27
N GLU A 291 14.20 -21.54 -5.09
CA GLU A 291 14.78 -20.22 -5.33
C GLU A 291 14.71 -19.35 -4.07
N PHE A 292 13.55 -19.33 -3.40
CA PHE A 292 13.36 -18.61 -2.13
C PHE A 292 14.33 -19.11 -1.06
N GLU A 293 14.46 -20.43 -0.87
CA GLU A 293 15.37 -21.01 0.12
C GLU A 293 16.82 -20.57 -0.12
N ARG A 294 17.29 -20.64 -1.38
CA ARG A 294 18.63 -20.20 -1.75
C ARG A 294 18.86 -18.71 -1.47
N TYR A 295 17.87 -17.87 -1.76
CA TYR A 295 17.96 -16.44 -1.47
C TYR A 295 17.94 -16.14 0.04
N ILE A 296 17.01 -16.77 0.79
CA ILE A 296 16.86 -16.58 2.24
C ILE A 296 18.12 -17.00 2.99
N ARG A 297 18.80 -18.07 2.53
CA ARG A 297 20.07 -18.55 3.12
C ARG A 297 21.19 -17.52 3.12
N ARG A 298 21.10 -16.44 2.32
CA ARG A 298 22.04 -15.32 2.39
C ARG A 298 22.01 -14.61 3.74
N PHE A 299 20.81 -14.39 4.30
CA PHE A 299 20.65 -13.72 5.59
C PHE A 299 20.22 -14.67 6.73
N TRP A 300 19.74 -15.88 6.42
CA TRP A 300 19.47 -16.92 7.41
C TRP A 300 20.00 -18.29 6.95
N PRO A 301 21.31 -18.56 7.12
CA PRO A 301 21.92 -19.82 6.68
C PRO A 301 21.29 -21.07 7.31
N GLY A 302 20.74 -20.93 8.52
CA GLY A 302 20.11 -21.99 9.31
C GLY A 302 18.68 -22.37 8.91
N LEU A 303 18.14 -21.86 7.80
CA LEU A 303 16.83 -22.26 7.28
C LEU A 303 16.74 -23.79 7.14
N PRO A 304 15.76 -24.49 7.73
CA PRO A 304 15.62 -25.93 7.50
C PRO A 304 15.21 -26.22 6.05
N GLU A 305 15.73 -27.30 5.47
CA GLU A 305 15.39 -27.73 4.10
C GLU A 305 13.91 -28.12 4.00
N GLY A 306 13.22 -27.68 2.94
CA GLY A 306 11.81 -27.97 2.72
C GLY A 306 10.86 -27.27 3.70
N ALA A 307 11.34 -26.26 4.43
CA ALA A 307 10.54 -25.58 5.45
C ALA A 307 9.59 -24.53 4.85
N LEU A 308 9.68 -24.22 3.57
CA LEU A 308 8.82 -23.22 2.92
C LEU A 308 7.61 -23.88 2.26
N VAL A 309 6.42 -23.39 2.60
CA VAL A 309 5.15 -23.82 2.01
C VAL A 309 4.52 -22.62 1.31
N PRO A 310 3.95 -22.79 0.08
CA PRO A 310 3.18 -21.75 -0.58
C PRO A 310 2.14 -21.14 0.36
N ASP A 311 2.02 -19.82 0.36
CA ASP A 311 1.09 -19.09 1.23
C ASP A 311 0.06 -18.33 0.40
N TYR A 312 0.39 -17.12 -0.09
CA TYR A 312 -0.49 -16.32 -0.93
C TYR A 312 0.30 -15.50 -1.95
N ALA A 313 -0.41 -14.86 -2.88
CA ALA A 313 0.14 -13.88 -3.80
C ALA A 313 -0.64 -12.57 -3.69
N GLY A 314 0.04 -11.46 -4.01
CA GLY A 314 -0.56 -10.15 -4.21
C GLY A 314 -0.08 -9.54 -5.52
N ILE A 315 -0.84 -8.59 -6.06
CA ILE A 315 -0.53 -7.91 -7.31
C ILE A 315 -0.49 -6.41 -7.03
N ARG A 316 0.58 -5.75 -7.46
CA ARG A 316 0.79 -4.32 -7.30
C ARG A 316 0.30 -3.58 -8.55
N PRO A 317 -0.44 -2.45 -8.40
CA PRO A 317 -0.79 -1.58 -9.52
C PRO A 317 0.47 -0.81 -9.95
N LYS A 318 1.21 -1.33 -10.91
CA LYS A 318 2.48 -0.75 -11.38
C LYS A 318 2.21 0.25 -12.50
N LEU A 319 2.97 1.34 -12.54
CA LEU A 319 2.98 2.31 -13.65
C LEU A 319 4.31 2.27 -14.43
N HIS A 320 4.99 1.13 -14.37
CA HIS A 320 6.26 0.91 -15.03
C HIS A 320 6.40 -0.58 -15.37
N GLY A 321 7.00 -0.87 -16.52
CA GLY A 321 7.24 -2.21 -16.99
C GLY A 321 8.52 -2.84 -16.41
N PRO A 322 8.85 -4.06 -16.86
CA PRO A 322 10.11 -4.71 -16.52
C PRO A 322 11.32 -3.91 -17.01
N GLY A 323 12.20 -3.51 -16.09
CA GLY A 323 13.44 -2.79 -16.40
C GLY A 323 13.31 -1.26 -16.41
N ASP A 324 12.09 -0.73 -16.33
CA ASP A 324 11.84 0.70 -16.23
C ASP A 324 12.05 1.23 -14.81
N ASP A 325 12.39 2.52 -14.70
CA ASP A 325 12.44 3.22 -13.43
C ASP A 325 11.05 3.27 -12.78
N GLN A 326 11.00 3.06 -11.48
CA GLN A 326 9.76 3.09 -10.73
C GLN A 326 9.31 4.54 -10.49
N PRO A 327 8.14 4.97 -11.01
CA PRO A 327 7.61 6.29 -10.75
C PRO A 327 7.04 6.42 -9.34
N ASP A 328 6.73 7.66 -8.98
CA ASP A 328 6.06 8.01 -7.73
C ASP A 328 4.57 7.63 -7.76
N PHE A 329 3.87 7.80 -6.63
CA PHE A 329 2.41 7.82 -6.62
C PHE A 329 1.86 8.92 -7.53
N GLN A 330 0.70 8.69 -8.13
CA GLN A 330 0.01 9.71 -8.91
C GLN A 330 -1.34 10.02 -8.28
N LEU A 331 -1.46 11.23 -7.72
CA LEU A 331 -2.73 11.84 -7.30
C LEU A 331 -3.02 12.96 -8.31
N ARG A 332 -3.94 12.72 -9.25
CA ARG A 332 -4.22 13.63 -10.37
C ARG A 332 -5.52 14.39 -10.10
N GLY A 333 -5.45 15.72 -10.07
CA GLY A 333 -6.63 16.59 -9.91
C GLY A 333 -6.90 17.42 -11.16
N ARG A 334 -7.80 18.40 -11.06
CA ARG A 334 -8.24 19.26 -12.19
C ARG A 334 -7.10 19.85 -13.02
N ASP A 335 -6.00 20.29 -12.41
CA ASP A 335 -4.88 20.87 -13.16
C ASP A 335 -4.23 19.89 -14.15
N ASP A 336 -4.43 18.59 -13.97
CA ASP A 336 -3.93 17.53 -14.85
C ASP A 336 -4.95 17.14 -15.94
N HIS A 337 -6.20 16.88 -15.57
CA HIS A 337 -7.23 16.31 -16.47
C HIS A 337 -8.37 17.28 -16.84
N GLY A 338 -8.44 18.47 -16.23
CA GLY A 338 -9.40 19.52 -16.55
C GLY A 338 -10.81 19.37 -15.96
N LEU A 339 -11.08 18.32 -15.18
CA LEU A 339 -12.39 18.05 -14.57
C LEU A 339 -12.42 18.53 -13.12
N SER A 340 -13.26 19.53 -12.83
CA SER A 340 -13.46 20.04 -11.46
C SER A 340 -14.12 19.02 -10.55
N GLY A 341 -13.69 18.98 -9.29
CA GLY A 341 -14.22 18.11 -8.25
C GLY A 341 -13.80 16.64 -8.39
N LEU A 342 -12.84 16.32 -9.27
CA LEU A 342 -12.31 14.97 -9.46
C LEU A 342 -10.85 14.88 -9.00
N VAL A 343 -10.55 13.84 -8.22
CA VAL A 343 -9.17 13.37 -8.00
C VAL A 343 -9.06 11.89 -8.36
N ALA A 344 -8.16 11.56 -9.29
CA ALA A 344 -7.90 10.20 -9.75
C ALA A 344 -6.55 9.67 -9.27
N LEU A 345 -6.53 8.49 -8.66
CA LEU A 345 -5.33 7.88 -8.10
C LEU A 345 -4.84 6.72 -8.98
N PHE A 346 -3.56 6.77 -9.34
CA PHE A 346 -2.89 5.70 -10.10
C PHE A 346 -1.60 5.25 -9.40
N GLY A 347 -1.26 3.98 -9.55
CA GLY A 347 0.04 3.48 -9.13
C GLY A 347 0.27 3.40 -7.63
N ILE A 348 -0.81 3.32 -6.83
CA ILE A 348 -0.71 3.27 -5.36
C ILE A 348 -0.31 1.85 -4.90
N GLU A 349 0.96 1.52 -5.12
CA GLU A 349 1.62 0.31 -4.59
C GLU A 349 2.24 0.59 -3.20
N SER A 350 3.18 -0.24 -2.72
CA SER A 350 3.90 0.04 -1.46
C SER A 350 4.63 1.40 -1.52
N PRO A 351 4.56 2.25 -0.48
CA PRO A 351 3.98 2.03 0.85
C PRO A 351 2.53 2.55 1.02
N GLY A 352 1.65 2.32 0.05
CA GLY A 352 0.29 2.89 0.01
C GLY A 352 -0.57 2.55 1.23
N LEU A 353 -0.39 1.37 1.82
CA LEU A 353 -1.06 1.00 3.07
C LEU A 353 -0.62 1.90 4.24
N THR A 354 0.68 2.03 4.47
CA THR A 354 1.24 2.95 5.50
C THR A 354 0.87 4.41 5.25
N SER A 355 0.81 4.79 3.97
CA SER A 355 0.57 6.16 3.53
C SER A 355 -0.92 6.51 3.45
N SER A 356 -1.83 5.54 3.65
CA SER A 356 -3.25 5.67 3.30
C SER A 356 -3.94 6.87 3.96
N LEU A 357 -3.75 7.09 5.27
CA LEU A 357 -4.30 8.27 5.96
C LEU A 357 -3.77 9.58 5.38
N ALA A 358 -2.47 9.69 5.13
CA ALA A 358 -1.86 10.89 4.56
C ALA A 358 -2.28 11.13 3.10
N ILE A 359 -2.46 10.06 2.32
CA ILE A 359 -3.05 10.14 0.97
C ILE A 359 -4.48 10.68 1.06
N GLY A 360 -5.30 10.16 1.99
CA GLY A 360 -6.68 10.63 2.19
C GLY A 360 -6.76 12.12 2.52
N GLU A 361 -5.91 12.60 3.43
CA GLU A 361 -5.84 14.04 3.76
C GLU A 361 -5.38 14.87 2.57
N ARG A 362 -4.35 14.45 1.83
CA ARG A 362 -3.89 15.16 0.63
C ARG A 362 -4.96 15.24 -0.46
N VAL A 363 -5.72 14.16 -0.66
CA VAL A 363 -6.84 14.14 -1.62
C VAL A 363 -7.94 15.11 -1.20
N ALA A 364 -8.28 15.15 0.09
CA ALA A 364 -9.27 16.09 0.59
C ALA A 364 -8.82 17.56 0.44
N GLU A 365 -7.54 17.87 0.74
CA GLU A 365 -6.95 19.20 0.51
C GLU A 365 -7.01 19.61 -0.98
N MET A 366 -6.72 18.68 -1.89
CA MET A 366 -6.81 18.95 -3.34
C MET A 366 -8.24 19.32 -3.78
N LEU A 367 -9.26 18.75 -3.14
CA LEU A 367 -10.68 19.00 -3.45
C LEU A 367 -11.26 20.23 -2.74
N GLU A 368 -10.63 20.71 -1.67
CA GLU A 368 -11.03 21.97 -1.00
C GLU A 368 -10.65 23.22 -1.81
N HIS A 369 -9.62 23.10 -2.65
CA HIS A 369 -9.06 24.19 -3.44
C HIS A 369 -9.57 24.24 -4.89
N ASP A 370 -10.53 23.38 -5.22
CA ASP A 370 -11.15 23.27 -6.55
C ASP A 370 -12.59 23.80 -6.54
#